data_AF-A0A6I2W4N4-F1
#
_entry.id   AF-A0A6I2W4N4-F1
#
_cell.length_a   1.000
_cell.length_b   1.000
_cell.length_c   1.000
_cell.angle_alpha   90.00
_cell.angle_beta   90.00
_cell.angle_gamma   90.00
#
_symmetry.space_group_name_H-M   'P 1'
#
loop_
_entity.id
_entity.type
_entity.pdbx_description
1 polymer ?
#
loop_
_entity_poly.entity_id
_entity_poly.type
_entity_poly.pdbx_seq_one_letter_code
_entity_poly.pdbx_strand_id
1 'polypeptide(L)'
;MSMQGGRGRPVSKKDDGPKAKFSQLVPYLKEHKGALSLAVLLSLVGAGTSLAQPLVVGNIITAVQKHQDLGVIIFALIGITVGSTVASGLMYFVLAKAGEGVVLSARQKLAHRLLRLPIKEYDLRRTGDLVSRVGSDTTLLRAALTQGLIDAAGGVIIFAGSVIAMAIIDPLLLGLTLLMISVAVASIGFTARRIRSATTKAQSRVGDMAASVERA
;
A
#
# COMPACT_ATOMS: atom_id res chain seq x y z
N MET A 1 -42.11 31.10 -33.33
CA MET A 1 -41.14 31.30 -32.23
C MET A 1 -41.06 30.01 -31.43
N SER A 2 -40.06 29.17 -31.75
CA SER A 2 -39.89 27.82 -31.20
C SER A 2 -38.94 27.87 -30.00
N MET A 3 -39.40 27.33 -28.88
CA MET A 3 -38.62 27.14 -27.67
C MET A 3 -37.51 26.11 -27.93
N GLN A 4 -36.25 26.53 -27.83
CA GLN A 4 -35.10 25.63 -27.88
C GLN A 4 -34.76 25.18 -26.46
N GLY A 5 -35.09 23.93 -26.17
CA GLY A 5 -34.91 23.29 -24.87
C GLY A 5 -33.46 23.30 -24.39
N GLY A 6 -33.30 23.62 -23.11
CA GLY A 6 -32.06 23.48 -22.38
C GLY A 6 -31.60 22.02 -22.36
N ARG A 7 -30.52 21.73 -23.08
CA ARG A 7 -29.80 20.46 -22.95
C ARG A 7 -29.09 20.44 -21.61
N GLY A 8 -29.71 19.77 -20.62
CA GLY A 8 -29.02 19.35 -19.41
C GLY A 8 -27.79 18.52 -19.78
N ARG A 9 -26.60 18.99 -19.40
CA ARG A 9 -25.38 18.20 -19.52
C ARG A 9 -25.48 17.01 -18.54
N PRO A 10 -25.20 15.78 -19.00
CA PRO A 10 -25.36 14.58 -18.19
C PRO A 10 -24.39 14.61 -16.99
N VAL A 11 -24.92 14.30 -15.81
CA VAL A 11 -24.16 13.99 -14.59
C VAL A 11 -23.07 12.98 -14.98
N SER A 12 -21.79 13.33 -14.79
CA SER A 12 -20.69 12.42 -15.14
C SER A 12 -20.91 11.11 -14.40
N LYS A 13 -21.15 10.03 -15.13
CA LYS A 13 -21.15 8.67 -14.57
C LYS A 13 -19.90 8.55 -13.71
N LYS A 14 -20.08 8.17 -12.46
CA LYS A 14 -19.01 7.74 -11.57
C LYS A 14 -18.15 6.77 -12.38
N ASP A 15 -16.88 7.13 -12.62
CA ASP A 15 -15.93 6.25 -13.30
C ASP A 15 -15.69 5.03 -12.38
N ASP A 16 -16.58 4.04 -12.47
CA ASP A 16 -16.38 2.68 -11.98
C ASP A 16 -15.47 1.96 -12.99
N GLY A 17 -14.31 2.56 -13.25
CA GLY A 17 -13.24 1.94 -14.02
C GLY A 17 -12.81 0.65 -13.32
N PRO A 18 -12.45 -0.42 -14.07
CA PRO A 18 -12.01 -1.67 -13.49
C PRO A 18 -10.86 -1.40 -12.52
N LYS A 19 -11.04 -1.72 -11.23
CA LYS A 19 -9.99 -1.64 -10.21
C LYS A 19 -8.78 -2.40 -10.76
N ALA A 20 -7.68 -1.68 -11.02
CA ALA A 20 -6.48 -2.24 -11.63
C ALA A 20 -6.09 -3.51 -10.87
N LYS A 21 -6.12 -4.66 -11.57
CA LYS A 21 -5.86 -5.96 -10.95
C LYS A 21 -4.35 -6.09 -10.81
N PHE A 22 -3.85 -6.42 -9.62
CA PHE A 22 -2.44 -6.70 -9.35
C PHE A 22 -1.80 -7.67 -10.35
N SER A 23 -2.60 -8.57 -10.94
CA SER A 23 -2.21 -9.47 -12.04
C SER A 23 -1.60 -8.76 -13.27
N GLN A 24 -2.01 -7.53 -13.57
CA GLN A 24 -1.50 -6.75 -14.71
C GLN A 24 -0.12 -6.15 -14.48
N LEU A 25 0.36 -6.13 -13.23
CA LEU A 25 1.67 -5.61 -12.83
C LEU A 25 2.73 -6.72 -12.76
N VAL A 26 2.30 -7.99 -12.72
CA VAL A 26 3.14 -9.20 -12.75
C VAL A 26 4.12 -9.27 -13.94
N PRO A 27 3.77 -8.83 -15.17
CA PRO A 27 4.71 -8.85 -16.30
C PRO A 27 5.89 -7.89 -16.11
N TYR A 28 5.66 -6.73 -15.49
CA TYR A 28 6.70 -5.72 -15.24
C TYR A 28 7.59 -6.11 -14.06
N LEU A 29 7.03 -6.74 -13.03
CA LEU A 29 7.80 -7.32 -11.92
C LEU A 29 8.69 -8.49 -12.38
N LYS A 30 8.23 -9.27 -13.37
CA LYS A 30 9.00 -10.35 -14.00
C LYS A 30 10.20 -9.86 -14.82
N GLU A 31 10.29 -8.57 -15.14
CA GLU A 31 11.46 -8.01 -15.83
C GLU A 31 12.63 -7.81 -14.84
N HIS A 32 12.37 -7.75 -13.52
CA HIS A 32 13.36 -7.54 -12.45
C HIS A 32 13.42 -8.69 -11.42
N LYS A 33 13.37 -9.95 -11.89
CA LYS A 33 13.37 -11.16 -11.03
C LYS A 33 14.53 -11.25 -10.03
N GLY A 34 15.72 -10.77 -10.40
CA GLY A 34 16.89 -10.79 -9.53
C GLY A 34 16.74 -9.88 -8.31
N ALA A 35 16.25 -8.65 -8.52
CA ALA A 35 15.98 -7.74 -7.41
C ALA A 35 14.80 -8.20 -6.55
N LEU A 36 13.77 -8.81 -7.18
CA LEU A 36 12.60 -9.32 -6.46
C LEU A 36 12.94 -10.52 -5.57
N SER A 37 13.73 -11.48 -6.08
CA SER A 37 14.17 -12.64 -5.29
C SER A 37 15.09 -12.24 -4.15
N LEU A 38 16.03 -11.32 -4.38
CA LEU A 38 16.87 -10.75 -3.33
C LEU A 38 16.04 -10.00 -2.27
N ALA A 39 15.04 -9.24 -2.70
CA ALA A 39 14.12 -8.56 -1.79
C ALA A 39 13.31 -9.55 -0.94
N VAL A 40 12.79 -10.62 -1.53
CA VAL A 40 12.05 -11.68 -0.79
C VAL A 40 12.97 -12.37 0.23
N LEU A 41 14.20 -12.72 -0.16
CA LEU A 41 15.20 -13.31 0.75
C LEU A 41 15.51 -12.37 1.92
N LEU A 42 15.80 -11.09 1.64
CA LEU A 42 16.03 -10.08 2.66
C LEU A 42 14.79 -9.84 3.53
N SER A 43 13.59 -9.94 2.97
CA SER A 43 12.32 -9.81 3.71
C SER A 43 12.14 -10.94 4.72
N LEU A 44 12.44 -12.17 4.32
CA LEU A 44 12.34 -13.34 5.20
C LEU A 44 13.34 -13.24 6.36
N VAL A 45 14.57 -12.83 6.07
CA VAL A 45 15.59 -12.58 7.10
C VAL A 45 15.12 -11.45 8.03
N GLY A 46 14.69 -10.32 7.47
CA GLY A 46 14.20 -9.17 8.25
C GLY A 46 13.02 -9.54 9.16
N ALA A 47 12.03 -10.26 8.62
CA ALA A 47 10.88 -10.75 9.40
C ALA A 47 11.30 -11.71 10.51
N GLY A 48 12.17 -12.69 10.23
CA GLY A 48 12.68 -13.61 11.24
C GLY A 48 13.41 -12.90 12.37
N THR A 49 14.24 -11.89 12.02
CA THR A 49 14.98 -11.10 13.01
C THR A 49 14.05 -10.18 13.82
N SER A 50 13.02 -9.61 13.18
CA SER A 50 12.01 -8.79 13.85
C SER A 50 11.16 -9.60 14.83
N LEU A 51 10.85 -10.86 14.49
CA LEU A 51 10.10 -11.78 15.36
C LEU A 51 10.96 -12.36 16.49
N ALA A 52 12.28 -12.46 16.29
CA ALA A 52 13.20 -12.88 17.33
C ALA A 52 13.30 -11.86 18.48
N GLN A 53 13.10 -10.56 18.22
CA GLN A 53 13.17 -9.52 19.25
C GLN A 53 12.19 -9.77 20.42
N PRO A 54 10.87 -9.95 20.21
CA PRO A 54 9.94 -10.26 21.30
C PRO A 54 10.31 -11.52 22.10
N LEU A 55 10.83 -12.56 21.43
CA LEU A 55 11.27 -13.79 22.09
C LEU A 55 12.46 -13.54 23.03
N VAL A 56 13.45 -12.76 22.57
CA VAL A 56 14.62 -12.39 23.38
C VAL A 56 14.20 -11.52 24.56
N VAL A 57 13.25 -10.59 24.36
CA VAL A 57 12.67 -9.79 25.45
C VAL A 57 11.96 -10.67 26.47
N GLY A 58 11.21 -11.69 26.03
CA GLY A 58 10.61 -12.69 26.92
C GLY A 58 11.64 -13.44 27.76
N ASN A 59 12.79 -13.78 27.16
CA ASN A 59 13.91 -14.39 27.87
C ASN A 59 14.54 -13.43 28.89
N ILE A 60 14.66 -12.13 28.58
CA ILE A 60 15.11 -11.11 29.53
C ILE A 60 14.18 -11.05 30.74
N ILE A 61 12.86 -10.98 30.52
CA ILE A 61 11.88 -10.94 31.62
C ILE A 61 12.03 -12.18 32.51
N THR A 62 12.19 -13.35 31.91
CA THR A 62 12.38 -14.62 32.64
C THR A 62 13.71 -14.65 33.41
N ALA A 63 14.80 -14.16 32.81
CA ALA A 63 16.11 -14.09 33.44
C ALA A 63 16.14 -13.12 34.63
N VAL A 64 15.47 -11.97 34.51
CA VAL A 64 15.28 -11.01 35.61
C VAL A 64 14.50 -11.66 36.76
N GLN A 65 13.40 -12.34 36.46
CA GLN A 65 12.60 -13.06 37.47
C GLN A 65 13.42 -14.14 38.20
N LYS A 66 14.37 -14.78 37.52
CA LYS A 66 15.24 -15.82 38.08
C LYS A 66 16.57 -15.29 38.64
N HIS A 67 16.79 -13.97 38.64
CA HIS A 67 18.02 -13.31 39.07
C HIS A 67 19.29 -13.85 38.37
N GLN A 68 19.17 -14.18 37.08
CA GLN A 68 20.28 -14.64 36.25
C GLN A 68 21.02 -13.48 35.60
N ASP A 69 22.25 -13.74 35.15
CA ASP A 69 23.05 -12.76 34.42
C ASP A 69 22.37 -12.41 33.08
N LEU A 70 22.27 -11.11 32.81
CA LEU A 70 21.59 -10.53 31.65
C LEU A 70 22.56 -10.17 30.53
N GLY A 71 23.87 -10.12 30.81
CA GLY A 71 24.86 -9.58 29.87
C GLY A 71 24.78 -10.23 28.49
N VAL A 72 24.80 -11.57 28.46
CA VAL A 72 24.74 -12.35 27.21
C VAL A 72 23.43 -12.13 26.44
N ILE A 73 22.30 -12.03 27.14
CA ILE A 73 20.98 -11.86 26.52
C ILE A 73 20.83 -10.45 25.95
N ILE A 74 21.36 -9.44 26.65
CA ILE A 74 21.37 -8.04 26.18
C ILE A 74 22.26 -7.90 24.94
N PHE A 75 23.47 -8.47 24.94
CA PHE A 75 24.33 -8.46 23.75
C PHE A 75 23.69 -9.20 22.56
N ALA A 76 23.01 -10.32 22.81
CA ALA A 76 22.24 -11.01 21.77
C ALA A 76 21.11 -10.13 21.23
N LEU A 77 20.35 -9.43 22.09
CA LEU A 77 19.30 -8.50 21.67
C LEU A 77 19.85 -7.36 20.81
N ILE A 78 20.98 -6.77 21.21
CA ILE A 78 21.66 -5.72 20.44
C ILE A 78 22.06 -6.26 19.06
N GLY A 79 22.71 -7.43 19.01
CA GLY A 79 23.12 -8.05 17.75
C GLY A 79 21.95 -8.34 16.81
N ILE A 80 20.85 -8.89 17.35
CA ILE A 80 19.61 -9.15 16.60
C ILE A 80 18.99 -7.84 16.10
N THR A 81 18.96 -6.80 16.93
CA THR A 81 18.39 -5.49 16.57
C THR A 81 19.19 -4.79 15.48
N VAL A 82 20.52 -4.80 15.58
CA VAL A 82 21.41 -4.23 14.56
C VAL A 82 21.30 -5.03 13.27
N GLY A 83 21.35 -6.37 13.34
CA GLY A 83 21.20 -7.24 12.18
C GLY A 83 19.85 -7.05 11.47
N SER A 84 18.76 -6.95 12.24
CA SER A 84 17.41 -6.65 11.76
C SER A 84 17.35 -5.32 11.02
N THR A 85 17.97 -4.28 11.58
CA THR A 85 17.99 -2.93 11.00
C THR A 85 18.77 -2.91 9.68
N VAL A 86 19.93 -3.56 9.64
CA VAL A 86 20.76 -3.67 8.43
C VAL A 86 20.03 -4.46 7.35
N ALA A 87 19.46 -5.63 7.69
CA ALA A 87 18.72 -6.45 6.74
C ALA A 87 17.51 -5.70 6.15
N SER A 88 16.75 -5.01 7.01
CA SER A 88 15.60 -4.18 6.60
C SER A 88 16.04 -3.01 5.72
N GLY A 89 17.15 -2.34 6.07
CA GLY A 89 17.71 -1.26 5.26
C GLY A 89 18.17 -1.71 3.88
N LEU A 90 18.86 -2.86 3.80
CA LEU A 90 19.27 -3.47 2.53
C LEU A 90 18.07 -3.89 1.69
N MET A 91 17.05 -4.50 2.31
CA MET A 91 15.79 -4.84 1.64
C MET A 91 15.17 -3.60 1.02
N TYR A 92 15.01 -2.53 1.80
CA TYR A 92 14.44 -1.27 1.35
C TYR A 92 15.23 -0.69 0.18
N PHE A 93 16.56 -0.69 0.27
CA PHE A 93 17.44 -0.18 -0.79
C PHE A 93 17.30 -0.96 -2.11
N VAL A 94 17.37 -2.30 -2.06
CA VAL A 94 17.24 -3.17 -3.25
C VAL A 94 15.92 -2.90 -3.97
N LEU A 95 14.88 -2.68 -3.20
CA LEU A 95 13.52 -2.60 -3.67
C LEU A 95 13.15 -1.19 -4.15
N ALA A 96 13.70 -0.16 -3.51
CA ALA A 96 13.71 1.21 -4.02
C ALA A 96 14.43 1.30 -5.38
N LYS A 97 15.62 0.67 -5.50
CA LYS A 97 16.39 0.62 -6.75
C LYS A 97 15.61 -0.10 -7.86
N ALA A 98 14.99 -1.25 -7.55
CA ALA A 98 14.12 -1.95 -8.50
C ALA A 98 12.95 -1.07 -8.94
N GLY A 99 12.35 -0.36 -7.98
CA GLY A 99 11.27 0.57 -8.23
C GLY A 99 11.62 1.72 -9.18
N GLU A 100 12.79 2.31 -9.01
CA GLU A 100 13.32 3.32 -9.92
C GLU A 100 13.58 2.77 -11.32
N GLY A 101 14.10 1.54 -11.44
CA GLY A 101 14.30 0.86 -12.72
C GLY A 101 13.00 0.66 -13.51
N VAL A 102 11.91 0.29 -12.83
CA VAL A 102 10.58 0.15 -13.45
C VAL A 102 10.08 1.51 -13.97
N VAL A 103 10.26 2.58 -13.21
CA VAL A 103 9.83 3.94 -13.61
C VAL A 103 10.64 4.45 -14.79
N LEU A 104 11.95 4.26 -14.77
CA LEU A 104 12.82 4.64 -15.87
C LEU A 104 12.39 3.95 -17.16
N SER A 105 12.13 2.64 -17.09
CA SER A 105 11.64 1.84 -18.22
C SER A 105 10.28 2.32 -18.73
N ALA A 106 9.36 2.67 -17.84
CA ALA A 106 8.05 3.21 -18.20
C ALA A 106 8.16 4.58 -18.89
N ARG A 107 8.97 5.49 -18.33
CA ARG A 107 9.24 6.81 -18.92
C ARG A 107 9.88 6.71 -20.30
N GLN A 108 10.85 5.80 -20.47
CA GLN A 108 11.48 5.56 -21.77
C GLN A 108 10.48 5.05 -22.81
N LYS A 109 9.66 4.04 -22.48
CA LYS A 109 8.63 3.49 -23.38
C LYS A 109 7.59 4.55 -23.78
N LEU A 110 7.17 5.39 -22.84
CA LEU A 110 6.23 6.48 -23.08
C LEU A 110 6.85 7.59 -23.95
N ALA A 111 8.08 8.01 -23.66
CA ALA A 111 8.79 8.99 -24.47
C ALA A 111 8.96 8.50 -25.92
N HIS A 112 9.34 7.23 -26.10
CA HIS A 112 9.47 6.62 -27.43
C HIS A 112 8.14 6.60 -28.20
N ARG A 113 7.03 6.37 -27.50
CA ARG A 113 5.70 6.31 -28.12
C ARG A 113 5.14 7.70 -28.44
N LEU A 114 5.42 8.69 -27.60
CA LEU A 114 5.09 10.09 -27.87
C LEU A 114 5.83 10.60 -29.11
N LEU A 115 7.13 10.30 -29.23
CA LEU A 115 7.94 10.71 -30.39
C LEU A 115 7.50 10.10 -31.73
N ARG A 116 6.70 9.02 -31.71
CA ARG A 116 6.20 8.33 -32.92
C ARG A 116 4.71 8.57 -33.16
N LEU A 117 4.07 9.48 -32.43
CA LEU A 117 2.63 9.69 -32.51
C LEU A 117 2.28 10.59 -33.72
N PRO A 118 1.28 10.24 -34.55
CA PRO A 118 0.88 11.06 -35.69
C PRO A 118 0.37 12.44 -35.25
N ILE A 119 0.75 13.49 -35.99
CA ILE A 119 0.37 14.91 -35.73
C ILE A 119 -1.14 15.09 -35.53
N LYS A 120 -1.97 14.27 -36.19
CA LYS A 120 -3.44 14.32 -36.08
C LYS A 120 -3.99 14.03 -34.68
N GLU A 121 -3.26 13.28 -33.84
CA GLU A 121 -3.65 13.05 -32.44
C GLU A 121 -3.23 14.18 -31.49
N TYR A 122 -2.23 14.98 -31.87
CA TYR A 122 -1.80 16.16 -31.10
C TYR A 122 -2.81 17.32 -31.20
N ASP A 123 -3.54 17.43 -32.31
CA ASP A 123 -4.56 18.48 -32.50
C ASP A 123 -5.85 18.25 -31.69
N LEU A 124 -6.09 17.02 -31.23
CA LEU A 124 -7.31 16.65 -30.49
C LEU A 124 -7.17 16.80 -28.95
N ARG A 125 -5.96 17.03 -28.43
CA ARG A 125 -5.67 17.08 -26.97
C ARG A 125 -4.57 18.10 -26.64
N ARG A 126 -4.78 18.94 -25.61
CA ARG A 126 -3.74 19.87 -25.12
C ARG A 126 -2.49 19.09 -24.70
N THR A 127 -1.35 19.39 -25.32
CA THR A 127 -0.04 18.73 -25.08
C THR A 127 0.39 18.77 -23.61
N GLY A 128 0.02 19.84 -22.88
CA GLY A 128 0.29 19.99 -21.45
C GLY A 128 -0.46 18.97 -20.55
N ASP A 129 -1.65 18.52 -20.95
CA ASP A 129 -2.43 17.51 -20.22
C ASP A 129 -1.84 16.10 -20.39
N LEU A 130 -1.26 15.82 -21.56
CA LEU A 130 -0.60 14.55 -21.85
C LEU A 130 0.71 14.40 -21.06
N VAL A 131 1.54 15.45 -21.00
CA VAL A 131 2.80 15.43 -20.23
C VAL A 131 2.51 15.39 -18.72
N SER A 132 1.50 16.15 -18.26
CA SER A 132 1.08 16.14 -16.86
C SER A 132 0.54 14.77 -16.42
N ARG A 133 -0.38 14.16 -17.18
CA ARG A 133 -0.89 12.80 -16.91
C ARG A 133 0.20 11.74 -16.98
N VAL A 134 1.10 11.81 -17.97
CA VAL A 134 2.20 10.86 -18.07
C VAL A 134 3.14 10.98 -16.88
N GLY A 135 3.43 12.19 -16.40
CA GLY A 135 4.25 12.41 -15.20
C GLY A 135 3.58 11.99 -13.89
N SER A 136 2.34 12.44 -13.67
CA SER A 136 1.58 12.15 -12.45
C SER A 136 1.21 10.67 -12.35
N ASP A 137 0.72 10.07 -13.44
CA ASP A 137 0.21 8.70 -13.42
C ASP A 137 1.37 7.71 -13.36
N THR A 138 2.54 8.02 -13.95
CA THR A 138 3.74 7.17 -13.78
C THR A 138 4.33 7.28 -12.38
N THR A 139 4.20 8.42 -11.71
CA THR A 139 4.64 8.60 -10.32
C THR A 139 3.68 7.92 -9.34
N LEU A 140 2.37 7.98 -9.59
CA LEU A 140 1.39 7.20 -8.84
C LEU A 140 1.54 5.71 -9.09
N LEU A 141 1.81 5.30 -10.34
CA LEU A 141 2.11 3.93 -10.69
C LEU A 141 3.40 3.45 -10.02
N ARG A 142 4.44 4.31 -9.92
CA ARG A 142 5.63 4.06 -9.10
C ARG A 142 5.23 3.79 -7.66
N ALA A 143 4.53 4.72 -7.02
CA ALA A 143 4.16 4.58 -5.61
C ALA A 143 3.33 3.32 -5.34
N ALA A 144 2.40 2.97 -6.24
CA ALA A 144 1.60 1.76 -6.14
C ALA A 144 2.41 0.47 -6.35
N LEU A 145 3.35 0.47 -7.30
CA LEU A 145 4.19 -0.68 -7.63
C LEU A 145 5.32 -0.90 -6.65
N THR A 146 5.87 0.17 -6.11
CA THR A 146 7.00 0.15 -5.19
C THR A 146 6.42 0.13 -3.79
N GLN A 147 6.09 1.26 -3.18
CA GLN A 147 5.65 1.27 -1.78
C GLN A 147 4.47 0.33 -1.50
N GLY A 148 3.40 0.40 -2.29
CA GLY A 148 2.20 -0.41 -2.02
C GLY A 148 2.45 -1.92 -2.07
N LEU A 149 3.19 -2.40 -3.07
CA LEU A 149 3.46 -3.83 -3.21
C LEU A 149 4.48 -4.34 -2.19
N ILE A 150 5.48 -3.52 -1.88
CA ILE A 150 6.52 -3.81 -0.88
C ILE A 150 5.89 -3.97 0.49
N ASP A 151 5.11 -2.98 0.89
CA ASP A 151 4.47 -2.94 2.20
C ASP A 151 3.45 -4.07 2.33
N ALA A 152 2.73 -4.39 1.24
CA ALA A 152 1.82 -5.52 1.23
C ALA A 152 2.55 -6.87 1.34
N ALA A 153 3.62 -7.08 0.55
CA ALA A 153 4.36 -8.34 0.58
C ALA A 153 5.10 -8.55 1.91
N GLY A 154 5.82 -7.54 2.38
CA GLY A 154 6.50 -7.56 3.69
C GLY A 154 5.50 -7.68 4.83
N GLY A 155 4.38 -6.96 4.75
CA GLY A 155 3.29 -7.02 5.71
C GLY A 155 2.67 -8.41 5.83
N VAL A 156 2.44 -9.11 4.71
CA VAL A 156 1.94 -10.50 4.73
C VAL A 156 2.93 -11.45 5.39
N ILE A 157 4.23 -11.33 5.09
CA ILE A 157 5.27 -12.17 5.70
C ILE A 157 5.35 -11.93 7.21
N ILE A 158 5.42 -10.67 7.64
CA ILE A 158 5.47 -10.31 9.06
C ILE A 158 4.20 -10.75 9.77
N PHE A 159 3.04 -10.56 9.16
CA PHE A 159 1.75 -10.98 9.71
C PHE A 159 1.69 -12.50 9.90
N ALA A 160 2.00 -13.27 8.86
CA ALA A 160 2.01 -14.73 8.94
C ALA A 160 3.02 -15.23 9.97
N GLY A 161 4.23 -14.68 9.97
CA GLY A 161 5.25 -15.03 10.94
C GLY A 161 4.86 -14.68 12.38
N SER A 162 4.23 -13.52 12.60
CA SER A 162 3.70 -13.11 13.90
C SER A 162 2.61 -14.04 14.40
N VAL A 163 1.66 -14.40 13.54
CA VAL A 163 0.57 -15.32 13.88
C VAL A 163 1.12 -16.71 14.24
N ILE A 164 2.06 -17.23 13.45
CA ILE A 164 2.70 -18.53 13.72
C ILE A 164 3.48 -18.47 15.04
N ALA A 165 4.31 -17.45 15.23
CA ALA A 165 5.10 -17.29 16.46
C ALA A 165 4.19 -17.20 17.69
N MET A 166 3.12 -16.40 17.61
CA MET A 166 2.18 -16.25 18.72
C MET A 166 1.38 -17.53 18.98
N ALA A 167 1.01 -18.28 17.94
CA ALA A 167 0.37 -19.59 18.08
C ALA A 167 1.28 -20.61 18.80
N ILE A 168 2.60 -20.54 18.57
CA ILE A 168 3.58 -21.40 19.24
C ILE A 168 3.77 -20.99 20.71
N ILE A 169 3.80 -19.67 20.99
CA ILE A 169 4.03 -19.15 22.35
C ILE A 169 2.79 -19.38 23.23
N ASP A 170 1.62 -18.91 22.81
CA ASP A 170 0.38 -19.03 23.56
C ASP A 170 -0.85 -18.99 22.62
N PRO A 171 -1.43 -20.15 22.28
CA PRO A 171 -2.62 -20.23 21.43
C PRO A 171 -3.85 -19.55 22.02
N LEU A 172 -3.96 -19.46 23.35
CA LEU A 172 -5.12 -18.90 24.03
C LEU A 172 -5.10 -17.38 23.94
N LEU A 173 -3.93 -16.75 24.15
CA LEU A 173 -3.75 -15.32 23.90
C LEU A 173 -3.97 -14.96 22.43
N LEU A 174 -3.55 -15.82 21.50
CA LEU A 174 -3.85 -15.64 20.08
C LEU A 174 -5.37 -15.64 19.83
N GLY A 175 -6.10 -16.60 20.40
CA GLY A 175 -7.57 -16.65 20.28
C GLY A 175 -8.25 -15.40 20.83
N LEU A 176 -7.83 -14.93 22.01
CA LEU A 176 -8.36 -13.73 22.64
C LEU A 176 -8.08 -12.47 21.80
N THR A 177 -6.87 -12.34 21.27
CA THR A 177 -6.49 -11.19 20.44
C THR A 177 -7.23 -11.17 19.11
N LEU A 178 -7.38 -12.32 18.44
CA LEU A 178 -8.22 -12.44 17.24
C LEU A 178 -9.67 -12.08 17.51
N LEU A 179 -10.22 -12.49 18.65
CA LEU A 179 -11.57 -12.10 19.06
C LEU A 179 -11.68 -10.58 19.24
N MET A 180 -10.75 -9.97 19.98
CA MET A 180 -10.74 -8.51 20.19
C MET A 180 -10.62 -7.74 18.89
N ILE A 181 -9.71 -8.15 17.98
CA ILE A 181 -9.55 -7.54 16.66
C ILE A 181 -10.84 -7.68 15.85
N SER A 182 -11.47 -8.86 15.85
CA SER A 182 -12.72 -9.12 15.12
C SER A 182 -13.85 -8.21 15.61
N VAL A 183 -14.00 -8.06 16.92
CA VAL A 183 -14.98 -7.15 17.53
C VAL A 183 -14.69 -5.69 17.17
N ALA A 184 -13.43 -5.27 17.25
CA ALA A 184 -13.02 -3.91 16.88
C ALA A 184 -13.33 -3.61 15.41
N VAL A 185 -12.94 -4.50 14.49
CA VAL A 185 -13.19 -4.35 13.05
C VAL A 185 -14.70 -4.32 12.76
N ALA A 186 -15.48 -5.17 13.41
CA ALA A 186 -16.94 -5.17 13.27
C ALA A 186 -17.57 -3.85 13.75
N SER A 187 -17.15 -3.35 14.92
CA SER A 187 -17.65 -2.10 15.51
C SER A 187 -17.28 -0.88 14.65
N ILE A 188 -16.02 -0.80 14.22
CA ILE A 188 -15.53 0.25 13.30
C ILE A 188 -16.30 0.17 11.98
N GLY A 189 -16.46 -1.03 11.41
CA GLY A 189 -17.16 -1.24 10.15
C GLY A 189 -18.63 -0.81 10.22
N PHE A 190 -19.32 -1.14 11.31
CA PHE A 190 -20.70 -0.71 11.56
C PHE A 190 -20.80 0.81 11.66
N THR A 191 -19.93 1.42 12.45
CA THR A 191 -19.90 2.87 12.67
C THR A 191 -19.54 3.63 11.39
N ALA A 192 -18.53 3.18 10.65
CA ALA A 192 -18.12 3.78 9.39
C ALA A 192 -19.23 3.74 8.33
N ARG A 193 -20.01 2.65 8.26
CA ARG A 193 -21.17 2.56 7.37
C ARG A 193 -22.25 3.59 7.74
N ARG A 194 -22.53 3.77 9.03
CA ARG A 194 -23.47 4.79 9.53
C ARG A 194 -23.00 6.19 9.19
N ILE A 195 -21.73 6.51 9.46
CA ILE A 195 -21.13 7.81 9.13
C ILE A 195 -21.24 8.08 7.63
N ARG A 196 -20.79 7.13 6.79
CA ARG A 196 -20.81 7.30 5.34
C ARG A 196 -22.22 7.57 4.80
N SER A 197 -23.22 6.88 5.34
CA SER A 197 -24.63 7.12 4.99
C SER A 197 -25.10 8.52 5.41
N ALA A 198 -24.78 8.94 6.63
CA ALA A 198 -25.11 10.28 7.12
C ALA A 198 -24.43 11.39 6.31
N THR A 199 -23.14 11.25 6.02
CA THR A 199 -22.38 12.20 5.19
C THR A 199 -22.96 12.28 3.77
N THR A 200 -23.35 11.15 3.18
CA THR A 200 -23.95 11.13 1.84
C THR A 200 -25.29 11.87 1.83
N LYS A 201 -26.13 11.68 2.86
CA LYS A 201 -27.40 12.41 3.01
C LYS A 201 -27.20 13.90 3.26
N ALA A 202 -26.21 14.29 4.06
CA ALA A 202 -25.89 15.69 4.29
C ALA A 202 -25.42 16.37 2.99
N GLN A 203 -24.51 15.71 2.25
CA GLN A 203 -24.03 16.20 0.96
C GLN A 203 -25.14 16.33 -0.08
N SER A 204 -26.10 15.38 -0.13
CA SER A 204 -27.22 15.49 -1.06
C SER A 204 -28.09 16.71 -0.75
N ARG A 205 -28.39 16.96 0.53
CA ARG A 205 -29.21 18.10 0.96
C ARG A 205 -28.53 19.44 0.66
N VAL A 206 -27.21 19.54 0.84
CA VAL A 206 -26.44 20.74 0.44
C VAL A 206 -26.48 20.93 -1.08
N GLY A 207 -26.37 19.85 -1.86
CA GLY A 207 -26.50 19.90 -3.32
C GLY A 207 -27.88 20.40 -3.77
N ASP A 208 -28.96 19.93 -3.12
CA ASP A 208 -30.33 20.36 -3.42
C ASP A 208 -30.52 21.86 -3.14
N MET A 209 -29.96 22.37 -2.03
CA MET A 209 -30.03 23.81 -1.71
C MET A 209 -29.25 24.64 -2.73
N ALA A 210 -28.02 24.24 -3.07
CA ALA A 210 -27.22 24.95 -4.08
C ALA A 210 -27.95 25.03 -5.44
N ALA A 211 -28.55 23.92 -5.88
CA ALA A 211 -29.32 23.86 -7.11
C ALA A 211 -30.62 24.68 -7.08
N SER A 212 -31.18 24.94 -5.90
CA SER A 212 -32.36 25.80 -5.73
C SER A 212 -32.02 27.29 -5.80
N VAL A 213 -30.85 27.69 -5.26
CA VAL A 213 -30.34 29.07 -5.33
C VAL A 213 -29.91 29.43 -6.75
N GLU A 214 -29.31 28.51 -7.51
CA GLU A 214 -28.92 28.74 -8.90
C GLU A 214 -30.12 28.92 -9.85
N ARG A 215 -31.31 28.43 -9.46
CA ARG A 215 -32.54 28.53 -10.25
C ARG A 215 -33.40 29.77 -9.94
N ALA A 216 -33.09 30.51 -8.88
CA ALA A 216 -33.80 31.72 -8.45
C ALA A 216 -33.09 32.98 -8.97
#